data_AF-A0A7S3EZ43-F1
#
_entry.id   AF-A0A7S3EZ43-F1
#
_cell.length_a   1.000
_cell.length_b   1.000
_cell.length_c   1.000
_cell.angle_alpha   90.00
_cell.angle_beta   90.00
_cell.angle_gamma   90.00
#
_symmetry.space_group_name_H-M   'P 1'
#
loop_
_entity.id
_entity.type
_entity.pdbx_description
1 polymer ?
#
loop_
_entity_poly.entity_id
_entity_poly.type
_entity_poly.pdbx_seq_one_letter_code
_entity_poly.pdbx_strand_id
1 'polypeptide(L)'
;MAGELTMLSLHAPPKLMIEAAAYFEERNMPAKAVALYQKGGNLAKAVDLCFRARLFDALRDIAETLDSKTDPQLLHRCAEFFLDHGQYEKTVHLFTVAGEYAKALDLCALHNIPLSEEMAERMLPALGDKGAETEELRAGLLAKVGKICKRQGNYTLACKKYTQAGDKVKAMKCLLKSGDTEKVIFFAGVSRTRDIYILAANYLQTLDWHSEPEILKNIVGFYSKAKAFENLSGFYDASAQVEIDEYRDYEKALVALKESLTWLGKARAPGKEQKIAQLEQRIRHVEAFVAARKMVKSDPQQMIKTCHDLLEEADVEAAIRVGDVYALMVEWCYSQQQMEQAYNLIEKMRARSIILSPYLDQEMVAAIYNTMGMPIAQDPQPPPMPDGSVSHDHIEEDIDDD
;
A
#
# COMPACT_ATOMS: atom_id res chain seq x y z
N MET A 1 -2.81 66.26 -23.13
CA MET A 1 -2.49 66.46 -21.70
C MET A 1 -2.45 65.19 -20.85
N ALA A 2 -3.55 64.52 -20.50
CA ALA A 2 -3.48 63.37 -19.56
C ALA A 2 -2.74 62.13 -20.11
N GLY A 3 -2.69 61.92 -21.43
CA GLY A 3 -1.92 60.83 -22.05
C GLY A 3 -0.43 61.14 -22.21
N GLU A 4 -0.09 62.38 -22.60
CA GLU A 4 1.30 62.84 -22.71
C GLU A 4 2.00 62.88 -21.35
N LEU A 5 1.29 63.32 -20.31
CA LEU A 5 1.81 63.31 -18.94
C LEU A 5 2.12 61.88 -18.49
N THR A 6 1.25 60.90 -18.77
CA THR A 6 1.52 59.49 -18.47
C THR A 6 2.78 58.99 -19.19
N MET A 7 2.93 59.28 -20.49
CA MET A 7 4.10 58.86 -21.26
C MET A 7 5.40 59.52 -20.77
N LEU A 8 5.37 60.81 -20.42
CA LEU A 8 6.52 61.53 -19.85
C LEU A 8 6.88 61.01 -18.46
N SER A 9 5.89 60.74 -17.61
CA SER A 9 6.10 60.20 -16.27
C SER A 9 6.68 58.79 -16.29
N LEU A 10 6.38 57.98 -17.30
CA LEU A 10 6.93 56.61 -17.44
C LEU A 10 8.45 56.56 -17.69
N HIS A 11 9.05 57.68 -18.11
CA HIS A 11 10.51 57.81 -18.31
C HIS A 11 11.19 58.68 -17.23
N ALA A 12 10.43 59.12 -16.21
CA ALA A 12 10.93 59.99 -15.16
C ALA A 12 11.64 59.20 -14.03
N PRO A 13 12.52 59.84 -13.25
CA PRO A 13 13.07 59.26 -12.03
C PRO A 13 11.99 58.74 -11.06
N PRO A 14 12.26 57.69 -10.25
CA PRO A 14 11.27 57.05 -9.39
C PRO A 14 10.48 58.01 -8.47
N LYS A 15 11.15 59.06 -7.95
CA LYS A 15 10.51 60.10 -7.12
C LYS A 15 9.42 60.87 -7.88
N LEU A 16 9.70 61.25 -9.13
CA LEU A 16 8.77 61.98 -9.99
C LEU A 16 7.62 61.08 -10.48
N MET A 17 7.87 59.76 -10.62
CA MET A 17 6.80 58.79 -10.88
C MET A 17 5.80 58.72 -9.73
N ILE A 18 6.27 58.73 -8.47
CA ILE A 18 5.42 58.71 -7.27
C ILE A 18 4.60 60.01 -7.14
N GLU A 19 5.20 61.16 -7.44
CA GLU A 19 4.50 62.46 -7.44
C GLU A 19 3.44 62.53 -8.55
N ALA A 20 3.78 62.08 -9.76
CA ALA A 20 2.82 61.97 -10.86
C ALA A 20 1.69 60.98 -10.53
N ALA A 21 2.00 59.88 -9.84
CA ALA A 21 1.00 58.91 -9.38
C ALA A 21 0.00 59.55 -8.41
N ALA A 22 0.46 60.36 -7.45
CA ALA A 22 -0.41 61.08 -6.52
C ALA A 22 -1.35 62.05 -7.25
N TYR A 23 -0.85 62.75 -8.26
CA TYR A 23 -1.66 63.63 -9.10
C TYR A 23 -2.75 62.87 -9.89
N PHE A 24 -2.46 61.66 -10.37
CA PHE A 24 -3.48 60.82 -11.02
C PHE A 24 -4.47 60.21 -10.02
N GLU A 25 -4.04 59.93 -8.80
CA GLU A 25 -4.91 59.49 -7.70
C GLU A 25 -5.94 60.57 -7.33
N GLU A 26 -5.50 61.82 -7.14
CA GLU A 26 -6.38 62.97 -6.86
C GLU A 26 -7.41 63.22 -7.97
N ARG A 27 -7.09 62.87 -9.22
CA ARG A 27 -7.97 63.00 -10.39
C ARG A 27 -8.85 61.79 -10.66
N ASN A 28 -8.94 60.86 -9.70
CA ASN A 28 -9.75 59.65 -9.79
C ASN A 28 -9.39 58.77 -11.00
N MET A 29 -8.09 58.68 -11.34
CA MET A 29 -7.56 57.80 -12.40
C MET A 29 -6.71 56.67 -11.80
N PRO A 30 -7.32 55.73 -11.05
CA PRO A 30 -6.58 54.78 -10.21
C PRO A 30 -5.69 53.82 -11.03
N ALA A 31 -6.12 53.37 -12.21
CA ALA A 31 -5.31 52.48 -13.05
C ALA A 31 -3.96 53.08 -13.47
N LYS A 32 -3.94 54.39 -13.77
CA LYS A 32 -2.71 55.11 -14.14
C LYS A 32 -1.83 55.39 -12.93
N ALA A 33 -2.45 55.72 -11.80
CA ALA A 33 -1.74 55.93 -10.54
C ALA A 33 -1.06 54.64 -10.06
N VAL A 34 -1.75 53.48 -10.13
CA VAL A 34 -1.17 52.17 -9.79
C VAL A 34 0.06 51.85 -10.64
N ALA A 35 -0.03 51.99 -11.96
CA ALA A 35 1.10 51.72 -12.86
C ALA A 35 2.33 52.59 -12.55
N LEU A 36 2.11 53.86 -12.19
CA LEU A 36 3.18 54.78 -11.81
C LEU A 36 3.72 54.51 -10.40
N TYR A 37 2.88 54.11 -9.44
CA TYR A 37 3.34 53.70 -8.12
C TYR A 37 4.16 52.40 -8.16
N GLN A 38 3.76 51.43 -8.98
CA GLN A 38 4.51 50.20 -9.19
C GLN A 38 5.89 50.49 -9.80
N LYS A 39 5.94 51.27 -10.88
CA LYS A 39 7.22 51.64 -11.53
C LYS A 39 8.09 52.58 -10.69
N GLY A 40 7.46 53.40 -9.85
CA GLY A 40 8.14 54.25 -8.86
C GLY A 40 8.66 53.49 -7.63
N GLY A 41 8.36 52.20 -7.49
CA GLY A 41 8.81 51.34 -6.38
C GLY A 41 7.96 51.46 -5.10
N ASN A 42 6.85 52.19 -5.12
CA ASN A 42 5.94 52.29 -3.97
C ASN A 42 4.82 51.25 -4.08
N LEU A 43 5.18 49.98 -3.83
CA LEU A 43 4.27 48.84 -3.95
C LEU A 43 3.12 48.89 -2.92
N ALA A 44 3.38 49.35 -1.70
CA ALA A 44 2.37 49.44 -0.64
C ALA A 44 1.18 50.33 -1.07
N LYS A 45 1.45 51.53 -1.59
CA LYS A 45 0.40 52.42 -2.11
C LYS A 45 -0.28 51.86 -3.36
N ALA A 46 0.48 51.21 -4.25
CA ALA A 46 -0.09 50.59 -5.45
C ALA A 46 -1.13 49.52 -5.07
N VAL A 47 -0.79 48.64 -4.13
CA VAL A 47 -1.67 47.58 -3.63
C VAL A 47 -2.90 48.16 -2.89
N ASP A 48 -2.71 49.16 -2.02
CA ASP A 48 -3.82 49.83 -1.34
C ASP A 48 -4.82 50.43 -2.34
N LEU A 49 -4.32 51.07 -3.39
CA LEU A 49 -5.14 51.65 -4.43
C LEU A 49 -5.84 50.56 -5.28
N CYS A 50 -5.17 49.43 -5.55
CA CYS A 50 -5.79 48.27 -6.17
C CYS A 50 -6.96 47.72 -5.35
N PHE A 51 -6.81 47.59 -4.02
CA PHE A 51 -7.88 47.13 -3.14
C PHE A 51 -9.07 48.09 -3.12
N ARG A 52 -8.81 49.41 -2.99
CA ARG A 52 -9.86 50.43 -2.98
C ARG A 52 -10.63 50.53 -4.30
N ALA A 53 -9.91 50.50 -5.42
CA ALA A 53 -10.49 50.66 -6.76
C ALA A 53 -10.88 49.32 -7.42
N ARG A 54 -10.72 48.19 -6.72
CA ARG A 54 -10.98 46.83 -7.22
C ARG A 54 -10.28 46.52 -8.56
N LEU A 55 -9.01 46.92 -8.67
CA LEU A 55 -8.20 46.71 -9.87
C LEU A 55 -7.48 45.34 -9.81
N PHE A 56 -8.23 44.27 -10.09
CA PHE A 56 -7.75 42.89 -9.96
C PHE A 56 -6.58 42.54 -10.89
N ASP A 57 -6.65 42.95 -12.15
CA ASP A 57 -5.58 42.67 -13.12
C ASP A 57 -4.27 43.38 -12.73
N ALA A 58 -4.36 44.65 -12.31
CA ALA A 58 -3.19 45.39 -11.85
C ALA A 58 -2.60 44.80 -10.57
N LEU A 59 -3.45 44.29 -9.65
CA LEU A 59 -2.96 43.58 -8.46
C LEU A 59 -2.27 42.27 -8.82
N ARG A 60 -2.77 41.52 -9.81
CA ARG A 60 -2.09 40.30 -10.31
C ARG A 60 -0.70 40.64 -10.83
N ASP A 61 -0.58 41.67 -11.65
CA ASP A 61 0.70 42.09 -12.23
C ASP A 61 1.67 42.57 -11.13
N ILE A 62 1.15 43.24 -10.09
CA ILE A 62 1.96 43.59 -8.92
C ILE A 62 2.40 42.33 -8.16
N ALA A 63 1.50 41.37 -7.93
CA ALA A 63 1.78 40.14 -7.19
C ALA A 63 2.89 39.31 -7.82
N GLU A 64 2.98 39.28 -9.16
CA GLU A 64 4.06 38.62 -9.91
C GLU A 64 5.44 39.26 -9.70
N THR A 65 5.47 40.53 -9.26
CA THR A 65 6.72 41.25 -8.95
C THR A 65 7.13 41.19 -7.48
N LEU A 66 6.29 40.62 -6.60
CA LEU A 66 6.59 40.52 -5.18
C LEU A 66 7.56 39.37 -4.91
N ASP A 67 8.62 39.66 -4.18
CA ASP A 67 9.69 38.72 -3.84
C ASP A 67 9.98 38.70 -2.33
N SER A 68 10.97 37.91 -1.91
CA SER A 68 11.36 37.76 -0.50
C SER A 68 11.94 39.03 0.14
N LYS A 69 12.19 40.08 -0.65
CA LYS A 69 12.66 41.40 -0.15
C LYS A 69 11.49 42.35 0.10
N THR A 70 10.30 41.98 -0.34
CA THR A 70 9.08 42.76 -0.14
C THR A 70 8.65 42.68 1.33
N ASP A 71 8.06 43.77 1.84
CA ASP A 71 7.53 43.82 3.20
C ASP A 71 6.58 42.63 3.48
N PRO A 72 6.84 41.79 4.50
CA PRO A 72 5.99 40.66 4.85
C PRO A 72 4.52 41.02 5.07
N GLN A 73 4.23 42.22 5.60
CA GLN A 73 2.84 42.65 5.80
C GLN A 73 2.12 42.87 4.47
N LEU A 74 2.82 43.38 3.45
CA LEU A 74 2.27 43.56 2.12
C LEU A 74 1.99 42.21 1.45
N LEU A 75 2.93 41.26 1.58
CA LEU A 75 2.76 39.90 1.09
C LEU A 75 1.53 39.22 1.71
N HIS A 76 1.32 39.38 3.02
CA HIS A 76 0.12 38.85 3.70
C HIS A 76 -1.17 39.45 3.18
N ARG A 77 -1.25 40.77 3.07
CA ARG A 77 -2.47 41.44 2.58
C ARG A 77 -2.80 41.03 1.16
N CYS A 78 -1.79 40.87 0.29
CA CYS A 78 -1.98 40.34 -1.05
C CYS A 78 -2.45 38.88 -1.02
N ALA A 79 -1.84 38.03 -0.19
CA ALA A 79 -2.20 36.62 -0.08
C ALA A 79 -3.64 36.42 0.44
N GLU A 80 -4.06 37.13 1.50
CA GLU A 80 -5.42 37.10 2.03
C GLU A 80 -6.44 37.54 0.97
N PHE A 81 -6.12 38.60 0.21
CA PHE A 81 -6.99 39.04 -0.87
C PHE A 81 -7.15 37.95 -1.96
N PHE A 82 -6.07 37.31 -2.40
CA PHE A 82 -6.18 36.23 -3.38
C PHE A 82 -6.92 35.00 -2.81
N LEU A 83 -6.78 34.73 -1.51
CA LEU A 83 -7.50 33.66 -0.82
C LEU A 83 -9.01 33.90 -0.85
N ASP A 84 -9.45 35.11 -0.49
CA ASP A 84 -10.86 35.51 -0.48
C ASP A 84 -11.50 35.44 -1.87
N HIS A 85 -10.70 35.58 -2.93
CA HIS A 85 -11.14 35.52 -4.32
C HIS A 85 -10.90 34.15 -4.98
N GLY A 86 -10.57 33.11 -4.21
CA GLY A 86 -10.42 31.73 -4.69
C GLY A 86 -9.17 31.48 -5.56
N GLN A 87 -8.19 32.39 -5.56
CA GLN A 87 -6.93 32.27 -6.29
C GLN A 87 -5.89 31.54 -5.44
N TYR A 88 -6.11 30.26 -5.19
CA TYR A 88 -5.34 29.49 -4.20
C TYR A 88 -3.87 29.29 -4.59
N GLU A 89 -3.55 29.04 -5.87
CA GLU A 89 -2.17 28.84 -6.31
C GLU A 89 -1.29 30.08 -6.06
N LYS A 90 -1.83 31.27 -6.33
CA LYS A 90 -1.14 32.55 -6.07
C LYS A 90 -1.01 32.83 -4.59
N THR A 91 -2.04 32.49 -3.83
CA THR A 91 -2.03 32.58 -2.37
C THR A 91 -0.90 31.73 -1.77
N VAL A 92 -0.78 30.48 -2.22
CA VAL A 92 0.31 29.57 -1.82
C VAL A 92 1.67 30.15 -2.21
N HIS A 93 1.81 30.69 -3.42
CA HIS A 93 3.05 31.33 -3.85
C HIS A 93 3.44 32.50 -2.94
N LEU A 94 2.51 33.42 -2.66
CA LEU A 94 2.77 34.59 -1.82
C LEU A 94 3.09 34.22 -0.36
N PHE A 95 2.38 33.24 0.23
CA PHE A 95 2.72 32.74 1.56
C PHE A 95 4.09 32.05 1.59
N THR A 96 4.46 31.34 0.52
CA THR A 96 5.78 30.73 0.39
C THR A 96 6.87 31.80 0.34
N VAL A 97 6.67 32.87 -0.43
CA VAL A 97 7.60 34.01 -0.53
C VAL A 97 7.70 34.79 0.79
N ALA A 98 6.60 34.88 1.55
CA ALA A 98 6.57 35.50 2.89
C ALA A 98 7.28 34.67 3.99
N GLY A 99 7.68 33.44 3.67
CA GLY A 99 8.26 32.49 4.62
C GLY A 99 7.23 31.81 5.53
N GLU A 100 5.94 31.86 5.18
CA GLU A 100 4.86 31.19 5.91
C GLU A 100 4.53 29.82 5.30
N TYR A 101 5.55 28.96 5.20
CA TYR A 101 5.47 27.64 4.56
C TYR A 101 4.37 26.75 5.14
N ALA A 102 4.20 26.76 6.48
CA ALA A 102 3.20 25.92 7.13
C ALA A 102 1.77 26.24 6.66
N LYS A 103 1.41 27.53 6.59
CA LYS A 103 0.10 27.98 6.10
C LYS A 103 -0.08 27.69 4.62
N ALA A 104 0.97 27.88 3.82
CA ALA A 104 0.95 27.55 2.40
C ALA A 104 0.67 26.06 2.17
N LEU A 105 1.30 25.16 2.94
CA LEU A 105 1.05 23.72 2.89
C LEU A 105 -0.36 23.35 3.36
N ASP A 106 -0.85 24.00 4.42
CA ASP A 106 -2.21 23.76 4.92
C ASP A 106 -3.27 24.15 3.87
N LEU A 107 -3.04 25.23 3.11
CA LEU A 107 -3.87 25.61 1.97
C LEU A 107 -3.82 24.59 0.83
N CYS A 108 -2.64 24.07 0.48
CA CYS A 108 -2.52 22.99 -0.50
C CYS A 108 -3.32 21.75 -0.08
N ALA A 109 -3.28 21.41 1.21
CA ALA A 109 -4.01 20.28 1.77
C ALA A 109 -5.54 20.50 1.77
N LEU A 110 -5.99 21.72 2.07
CA LEU A 110 -7.40 22.08 2.18
C LEU A 110 -8.09 22.18 0.80
N HIS A 111 -7.42 22.81 -0.16
CA HIS A 111 -7.97 23.05 -1.51
C HIS A 111 -7.52 22.00 -2.55
N ASN A 112 -6.86 20.93 -2.09
CA ASN A 112 -6.36 19.83 -2.91
C ASN A 112 -5.51 20.29 -4.12
N ILE A 113 -4.62 21.26 -3.89
CA ILE A 113 -3.76 21.83 -4.94
C ILE A 113 -2.64 20.83 -5.24
N PRO A 114 -2.49 20.35 -6.49
CA PRO A 114 -1.45 19.39 -6.86
C PRO A 114 -0.04 19.91 -6.55
N LEU A 115 0.73 19.16 -5.75
CA LEU A 115 2.12 19.49 -5.44
C LEU A 115 3.06 18.90 -6.50
N SER A 116 3.55 19.77 -7.38
CA SER A 116 4.69 19.42 -8.24
C SER A 116 5.99 19.30 -7.42
N GLU A 117 7.00 18.61 -7.95
CA GLU A 117 8.29 18.47 -7.28
C GLU A 117 8.95 19.84 -7.05
N GLU A 118 8.90 20.73 -8.05
CA GLU A 118 9.39 22.11 -7.93
C GLU A 118 8.65 22.91 -6.86
N MET A 119 7.32 22.80 -6.79
CA MET A 119 6.53 23.50 -5.78
C MET A 119 6.86 22.97 -4.37
N ALA A 120 6.95 21.64 -4.22
CA ALA A 120 7.34 21.01 -2.97
C ALA A 120 8.73 21.45 -2.50
N GLU A 121 9.68 21.64 -3.41
CA GLU A 121 11.03 22.15 -3.07
C GLU A 121 11.03 23.63 -2.70
N ARG A 122 10.29 24.48 -3.41
CA ARG A 122 10.17 25.92 -3.07
C ARG A 122 9.49 26.14 -1.72
N MET A 123 8.56 25.26 -1.34
CA MET A 123 7.85 25.31 -0.07
C MET A 123 8.65 24.73 1.11
N LEU A 124 9.87 24.28 0.87
CA LEU A 124 10.77 23.76 1.89
C LEU A 124 11.99 24.71 2.02
N PRO A 125 12.03 25.57 3.04
CA PRO A 125 13.19 26.44 3.31
C PRO A 125 14.46 25.62 3.58
N ALA A 126 15.66 26.21 3.62
CA ALA A 126 16.87 25.52 4.07
C ALA A 126 16.92 25.43 5.61
N LEU A 127 17.79 24.56 6.16
CA LEU A 127 17.92 24.45 7.62
C LEU A 127 18.57 25.74 8.16
N GLY A 128 17.93 26.38 9.13
CA GLY A 128 18.36 27.68 9.67
C GLY A 128 17.66 28.89 9.05
N ASP A 129 16.87 28.71 7.98
CA ASP A 129 16.01 29.76 7.43
C ASP A 129 14.73 29.91 8.26
N LYS A 130 14.03 31.04 8.05
CA LYS A 130 12.74 31.35 8.67
C LYS A 130 11.73 30.21 8.41
N GLY A 131 11.14 29.65 9.46
CA GLY A 131 10.22 28.52 9.40
C GLY A 131 10.86 27.12 9.41
N ALA A 132 12.18 27.02 9.34
CA ALA A 132 12.95 25.78 9.53
C ALA A 132 14.22 26.04 10.37
N GLU A 133 14.07 26.81 11.44
CA GLU A 133 15.14 27.18 12.36
C GLU A 133 15.73 25.96 13.08
N THR A 134 14.91 24.93 13.30
CA THR A 134 15.32 23.67 13.92
C THR A 134 15.11 22.48 12.98
N GLU A 135 15.84 21.40 13.22
CA GLU A 135 15.63 20.13 12.50
C GLU A 135 14.21 19.60 12.68
N GLU A 136 13.61 19.79 13.86
CA GLU A 136 12.23 19.38 14.16
C GLU A 136 11.20 20.14 13.31
N LEU A 137 11.33 21.47 13.21
CA LEU A 137 10.44 22.28 12.37
C LEU A 137 10.57 21.91 10.89
N ARG A 138 11.81 21.73 10.44
CA ARG A 138 12.09 21.27 9.07
C ARG A 138 11.49 19.89 8.80
N ALA A 139 11.68 18.94 9.71
CA ALA A 139 11.13 17.59 9.61
C ALA A 139 9.60 17.62 9.61
N GLY A 140 8.98 18.49 10.41
CA GLY A 140 7.54 18.74 10.39
C GLY A 140 7.02 19.22 9.05
N LEU A 141 7.70 20.19 8.41
CA LEU A 141 7.35 20.65 7.05
C LEU A 141 7.52 19.55 6.00
N LEU A 142 8.62 18.81 6.04
CA LEU A 142 8.86 17.66 5.15
C LEU A 142 7.78 16.58 5.30
N ALA A 143 7.37 16.28 6.54
CA ALA A 143 6.30 15.34 6.83
C ALA A 143 4.93 15.83 6.34
N LYS A 144 4.65 17.14 6.44
CA LYS A 144 3.44 17.75 5.86
C LYS A 144 3.41 17.62 4.33
N VAL A 145 4.51 17.96 3.65
CA VAL A 145 4.63 17.77 2.18
C VAL A 145 4.40 16.30 1.84
N GLY A 146 5.06 15.38 2.55
CA GLY A 146 4.89 13.94 2.35
C GLY A 146 3.43 13.49 2.53
N LYS A 147 2.71 14.04 3.52
CA LYS A 147 1.29 13.73 3.76
C LYS A 147 0.40 14.17 2.60
N ILE A 148 0.64 15.35 2.06
CA ILE A 148 -0.14 15.87 0.93
C ILE A 148 0.17 15.06 -0.34
N CYS A 149 1.44 14.80 -0.63
CA CYS A 149 1.83 13.97 -1.77
C CYS A 149 1.24 12.55 -1.68
N LYS A 150 1.21 11.94 -0.47
CA LYS A 150 0.55 10.65 -0.22
C LYS A 150 -0.93 10.71 -0.58
N ARG A 151 -1.64 11.75 -0.14
CA ARG A 151 -3.08 11.95 -0.42
C ARG A 151 -3.34 12.12 -1.92
N GLN A 152 -2.42 12.75 -2.64
CA GLN A 152 -2.50 12.95 -4.09
C GLN A 152 -2.07 11.73 -4.91
N GLY A 153 -1.71 10.60 -4.27
CA GLY A 153 -1.22 9.41 -4.95
C GLY A 153 0.23 9.51 -5.45
N ASN A 154 0.95 10.60 -5.17
CA ASN A 154 2.36 10.76 -5.51
C ASN A 154 3.26 10.10 -4.45
N TYR A 155 3.26 8.77 -4.44
CA TYR A 155 3.96 7.96 -3.45
C TYR A 155 5.49 8.08 -3.53
N THR A 156 6.04 8.28 -4.73
CA THR A 156 7.49 8.44 -4.93
C THR A 156 8.01 9.72 -4.26
N LEU A 157 7.33 10.85 -4.49
CA LEU A 157 7.70 12.11 -3.85
C LEU A 157 7.47 12.04 -2.34
N ALA A 158 6.35 11.46 -1.90
CA ALA A 158 6.06 11.25 -0.48
C ALA A 158 7.17 10.44 0.22
N CYS A 159 7.62 9.34 -0.38
CA CYS A 159 8.71 8.51 0.12
C CYS A 159 10.02 9.31 0.27
N LYS A 160 10.41 10.11 -0.75
CA LYS A 160 11.59 10.98 -0.68
C LYS A 160 11.49 11.96 0.50
N LYS A 161 10.35 12.64 0.65
CA LYS A 161 10.17 13.67 1.69
C LYS A 161 10.10 13.08 3.10
N TYR A 162 9.44 11.93 3.29
CA TYR A 162 9.46 11.22 4.57
C TYR A 162 10.87 10.70 4.93
N THR A 163 11.64 10.24 3.94
CA THR A 163 13.03 9.83 4.16
C THR A 163 13.89 11.01 4.60
N GLN A 164 13.73 12.18 3.96
CA GLN A 164 14.40 13.43 4.36
C GLN A 164 13.97 13.91 5.75
N ALA A 165 12.71 13.66 6.15
CA ALA A 165 12.21 13.98 7.48
C ALA A 165 12.72 13.01 8.59
N GLY A 166 13.45 11.95 8.22
CA GLY A 166 13.87 10.90 9.14
C GLY A 166 12.79 9.86 9.47
N ASP A 167 11.56 10.02 8.97
CA ASP A 167 10.44 9.09 9.18
C ASP A 167 10.48 7.95 8.16
N LYS A 168 11.39 7.00 8.41
CA LYS A 168 11.62 5.85 7.52
C LYS A 168 10.39 4.91 7.44
N VAL A 169 9.55 4.87 8.48
CA VAL A 169 8.38 3.98 8.50
C VAL A 169 7.30 4.53 7.57
N LYS A 170 6.98 5.83 7.63
CA LYS A 170 6.04 6.44 6.67
C LYS A 170 6.59 6.43 5.24
N ALA A 171 7.90 6.60 5.08
CA ALA A 171 8.55 6.43 3.77
C ALA A 171 8.31 5.02 3.21
N MET A 172 8.56 3.98 4.02
CA MET A 172 8.31 2.60 3.64
C MET A 172 6.84 2.37 3.28
N LYS A 173 5.89 2.82 4.11
CA LYS A 173 4.44 2.70 3.80
C LYS A 173 4.08 3.33 2.44
N CYS A 174 4.66 4.48 2.08
CA CYS A 174 4.44 5.08 0.77
C CYS A 174 5.03 4.23 -0.36
N LEU A 175 6.22 3.68 -0.15
CA LEU A 175 6.89 2.84 -1.15
C LEU A 175 6.15 1.52 -1.39
N LEU A 176 5.56 0.91 -0.35
CA LEU A 176 4.70 -0.25 -0.50
C LEU A 176 3.49 0.07 -1.40
N LYS A 177 2.88 1.24 -1.22
CA LYS A 177 1.75 1.70 -2.04
C LYS A 177 2.14 1.99 -3.49
N SER A 178 3.40 2.27 -3.79
CA SER A 178 3.85 2.47 -5.17
C SER A 178 4.06 1.15 -5.93
N GLY A 179 4.09 0.00 -5.24
CA GLY A 179 4.29 -1.32 -5.85
C GLY A 179 5.71 -1.57 -6.40
N ASP A 180 6.68 -0.70 -6.08
CA ASP A 180 8.04 -0.79 -6.61
C ASP A 180 8.89 -1.75 -5.76
N THR A 181 8.75 -3.04 -6.06
CA THR A 181 9.34 -4.14 -5.26
C THR A 181 10.86 -4.03 -5.14
N GLU A 182 11.57 -3.64 -6.20
CA GLU A 182 13.03 -3.46 -6.16
C GLU A 182 13.42 -2.36 -5.17
N LYS A 183 12.74 -1.21 -5.22
CA LYS A 183 12.99 -0.13 -4.25
C LYS A 183 12.61 -0.55 -2.84
N VAL A 184 11.53 -1.31 -2.64
CA VAL A 184 11.13 -1.84 -1.31
C VAL A 184 12.25 -2.69 -0.72
N ILE A 185 12.79 -3.64 -1.49
CA ILE A 185 13.90 -4.52 -1.06
C ILE A 185 15.14 -3.68 -0.75
N PHE A 186 15.50 -2.74 -1.62
CA PHE A 186 16.65 -1.85 -1.44
C PHE A 186 16.50 -0.99 -0.18
N PHE A 187 15.35 -0.34 0.00
CA PHE A 187 15.08 0.55 1.11
C PHE A 187 15.10 -0.18 2.46
N ALA A 188 14.55 -1.40 2.53
CA ALA A 188 14.66 -2.25 3.70
C ALA A 188 16.12 -2.64 4.00
N GLY A 189 16.89 -2.98 2.97
CA GLY A 189 18.32 -3.31 3.09
C GLY A 189 19.18 -2.17 3.64
N VAL A 190 18.92 -0.93 3.22
CA VAL A 190 19.64 0.28 3.65
C VAL A 190 19.15 0.77 5.01
N SER A 191 17.84 0.74 5.27
CA SER A 191 17.27 1.31 6.49
C SER A 191 17.61 0.52 7.75
N ARG A 192 17.70 -0.82 7.64
CA ARG A 192 18.13 -1.74 8.70
C ARG A 192 17.37 -1.62 10.03
N THR A 193 16.09 -1.28 9.98
CA THR A 193 15.23 -1.21 11.17
C THR A 193 14.28 -2.41 11.20
N ARG A 194 13.97 -2.89 12.41
CA ARG A 194 13.11 -4.05 12.64
C ARG A 194 11.75 -3.90 11.94
N ASP A 195 11.09 -2.76 12.13
CA ASP A 195 9.74 -2.53 11.62
C ASP A 195 9.71 -2.47 10.10
N ILE A 196 10.74 -1.90 9.47
CA ILE A 196 10.83 -1.84 7.99
C ILE A 196 11.07 -3.23 7.42
N TYR A 197 11.88 -4.07 8.06
CA TYR A 197 12.03 -5.46 7.65
C TYR A 197 10.71 -6.23 7.72
N ILE A 198 9.93 -6.04 8.78
CA ILE A 198 8.62 -6.69 8.92
C ILE A 198 7.66 -6.19 7.82
N LEU A 199 7.58 -4.87 7.61
CA LEU A 199 6.73 -4.29 6.55
C LEU A 199 7.12 -4.79 5.15
N ALA A 200 8.42 -4.86 4.86
CA ALA A 200 8.92 -5.39 3.59
C ALA A 200 8.51 -6.86 3.41
N ALA A 201 8.76 -7.70 4.41
CA ALA A 201 8.45 -9.12 4.34
C ALA A 201 6.95 -9.38 4.22
N ASN A 202 6.11 -8.61 4.92
CA ASN A 202 4.65 -8.70 4.82
C ASN A 202 4.16 -8.36 3.40
N TYR A 203 4.70 -7.31 2.80
CA TYR A 203 4.38 -6.95 1.41
C TYR A 203 4.83 -8.03 0.42
N LEU A 204 6.05 -8.55 0.57
CA LEU A 204 6.57 -9.56 -0.36
C LEU A 204 5.76 -10.87 -0.34
N GLN A 205 5.08 -11.19 0.77
CA GLN A 205 4.20 -12.36 0.85
C GLN A 205 2.93 -12.26 0.01
N THR A 206 2.52 -11.05 -0.36
CA THR A 206 1.36 -10.84 -1.23
C THR A 206 1.72 -10.99 -2.71
N LEU A 207 2.99 -11.25 -3.04
CA LEU A 207 3.49 -11.46 -4.40
C LEU A 207 3.65 -12.95 -4.69
N ASP A 208 3.94 -13.31 -5.94
CA ASP A 208 4.19 -14.70 -6.35
C ASP A 208 5.59 -15.19 -5.91
N TRP A 209 5.73 -15.44 -4.62
CA TRP A 209 6.96 -15.98 -4.04
C TRP A 209 7.23 -17.44 -4.42
N HIS A 210 6.22 -18.17 -4.93
CA HIS A 210 6.37 -19.58 -5.33
C HIS A 210 7.12 -19.68 -6.66
N SER A 211 6.81 -18.81 -7.63
CA SER A 211 7.52 -18.75 -8.92
C SER A 211 8.83 -17.95 -8.85
N GLU A 212 9.01 -17.09 -7.84
CA GLU A 212 10.17 -16.19 -7.70
C GLU A 212 11.03 -16.48 -6.45
N PRO A 213 12.09 -17.31 -6.56
CA PRO A 213 12.94 -17.70 -5.43
C PRO A 213 13.64 -16.53 -4.71
N GLU A 214 13.90 -15.43 -5.42
CA GLU A 214 14.50 -14.23 -4.83
C GLU A 214 13.52 -13.50 -3.89
N ILE A 215 12.22 -13.52 -4.18
CA ILE A 215 11.19 -12.98 -3.27
C ILE A 215 11.18 -13.80 -1.97
N LEU A 216 11.13 -15.13 -2.09
CA LEU A 216 11.19 -16.04 -0.95
C LEU A 216 12.43 -15.78 -0.07
N LYS A 217 13.60 -15.68 -0.69
CA LYS A 217 14.87 -15.40 0.01
C LYS A 217 14.83 -14.06 0.75
N ASN A 218 14.21 -13.04 0.16
CA ASN A 218 14.05 -11.73 0.81
C ASN A 218 13.06 -11.78 1.97
N ILE A 219 11.93 -12.48 1.86
CA ILE A 219 10.98 -12.71 2.97
C ILE A 219 11.71 -13.34 4.17
N VAL A 220 12.37 -14.47 3.94
CA VAL A 220 13.13 -15.19 4.98
C VAL A 220 14.23 -14.31 5.56
N GLY A 221 14.98 -13.61 4.69
CA GLY A 221 16.06 -12.73 5.08
C GLY A 221 15.61 -11.54 5.94
N PHE A 222 14.51 -10.90 5.60
CA PHE A 222 13.98 -9.75 6.33
C PHE A 222 13.38 -10.16 7.69
N TYR A 223 12.55 -11.20 7.75
CA TYR A 223 12.05 -11.68 9.05
C TYR A 223 13.17 -12.16 9.97
N SER A 224 14.17 -12.85 9.43
CA SER A 224 15.34 -13.28 10.21
C SER A 224 16.10 -12.09 10.79
N LYS A 225 16.37 -11.05 9.98
CA LYS A 225 17.03 -9.82 10.43
C LYS A 225 16.21 -9.06 11.48
N ALA A 226 14.88 -9.08 11.34
CA ALA A 226 13.95 -8.49 12.30
C ALA A 226 13.80 -9.31 13.61
N LYS A 227 14.32 -10.55 13.65
CA LYS A 227 14.03 -11.56 14.69
C LYS A 227 12.51 -11.80 14.87
N ALA A 228 11.75 -11.63 13.79
CA ALA A 228 10.30 -11.84 13.75
C ALA A 228 10.01 -13.32 13.44
N PHE A 229 10.47 -14.22 14.32
CA PHE A 229 10.42 -15.67 14.06
C PHE A 229 9.01 -16.26 14.08
N GLU A 230 8.05 -15.61 14.76
CA GLU A 230 6.64 -16.01 14.71
C GLU A 230 6.04 -15.73 13.33
N ASN A 231 6.30 -14.55 12.76
CA ASN A 231 5.90 -14.24 11.39
C ASN A 231 6.56 -15.17 10.37
N LEU A 232 7.84 -15.49 10.55
CA LEU A 232 8.55 -16.42 9.67
C LEU A 232 7.98 -17.85 9.76
N SER A 233 7.63 -18.31 10.96
CA SER A 233 6.92 -19.59 11.14
C SER A 233 5.56 -19.56 10.46
N GLY A 234 4.76 -18.51 10.68
CA GLY A 234 3.47 -18.34 10.02
C GLY A 234 3.56 -18.33 8.49
N PHE A 235 4.60 -17.72 7.94
CA PHE A 235 4.86 -17.75 6.50
C PHE A 235 5.11 -19.18 5.98
N TYR A 236 5.97 -19.96 6.65
CA TYR A 236 6.22 -21.35 6.27
C TYR A 236 4.99 -22.25 6.46
N ASP A 237 4.17 -21.98 7.48
CA ASP A 237 2.92 -22.70 7.70
C ASP A 237 1.89 -22.41 6.58
N ALA A 238 1.74 -21.14 6.19
CA ALA A 238 0.92 -20.76 5.04
C ALA A 238 1.45 -21.34 3.73
N SER A 239 2.78 -21.36 3.55
CA SER A 239 3.42 -22.02 2.41
C SER A 239 3.10 -23.51 2.35
N ALA A 240 3.14 -24.22 3.49
CA ALA A 240 2.75 -25.63 3.54
C ALA A 240 1.29 -25.84 3.14
N GLN A 241 0.39 -24.95 3.57
CA GLN A 241 -1.03 -25.03 3.23
C GLN A 241 -1.26 -24.88 1.72
N VAL A 242 -0.58 -23.92 1.07
CA VAL A 242 -0.64 -23.74 -0.38
C VAL A 242 -0.13 -24.97 -1.14
N GLU A 243 0.98 -25.59 -0.68
CA GLU A 243 1.51 -26.83 -1.28
C GLU A 243 0.51 -28.00 -1.18
N ILE A 244 -0.29 -28.07 -0.12
CA ILE A 244 -1.33 -29.09 0.07
C ILE A 244 -2.57 -28.81 -0.80
N ASP A 245 -3.08 -27.58 -0.75
CA ASP A 245 -4.38 -27.24 -1.34
C ASP A 245 -4.31 -27.06 -2.85
N GLU A 246 -3.27 -26.37 -3.34
CA GLU A 246 -3.13 -26.02 -4.75
C GLU A 246 -2.32 -27.07 -5.51
N TYR A 247 -1.22 -27.56 -4.93
CA TYR A 247 -0.26 -28.42 -5.63
C TYR A 247 -0.33 -29.91 -5.24
N ARG A 248 -0.97 -30.24 -4.12
CA ARG A 248 -0.99 -31.60 -3.52
C ARG A 248 0.41 -32.21 -3.35
N ASP A 249 1.40 -31.34 -3.14
CA ASP A 249 2.80 -31.69 -2.91
C ASP A 249 3.06 -31.80 -1.40
N TYR A 250 2.62 -32.92 -0.83
CA TYR A 250 2.76 -33.20 0.60
C TYR A 250 4.21 -33.33 1.05
N GLU A 251 5.13 -33.71 0.16
CA GLU A 251 6.56 -33.75 0.42
C GLU A 251 7.13 -32.35 0.65
N LYS A 252 6.80 -31.38 -0.21
CA LYS A 252 7.21 -29.98 0.01
C LYS A 252 6.51 -29.35 1.21
N ALA A 253 5.22 -29.62 1.37
CA ALA A 253 4.46 -29.16 2.54
C ALA A 253 5.13 -29.62 3.84
N LEU A 254 5.57 -30.88 3.90
CA LEU A 254 6.29 -31.42 5.05
C LEU A 254 7.61 -30.68 5.34
N VAL A 255 8.38 -30.33 4.30
CA VAL A 255 9.61 -29.54 4.46
C VAL A 255 9.27 -28.15 5.03
N ALA A 256 8.25 -27.49 4.49
CA ALA A 256 7.80 -26.18 4.96
C ALA A 256 7.29 -26.23 6.42
N LEU A 257 6.50 -27.25 6.81
CA LEU A 257 6.05 -27.42 8.19
C LEU A 257 7.23 -27.60 9.17
N LYS A 258 8.26 -28.36 8.79
CA LYS A 258 9.47 -28.54 9.60
C LYS A 258 10.27 -27.25 9.76
N GLU A 259 10.35 -26.44 8.71
CA GLU A 259 10.93 -25.09 8.79
C GLU A 259 10.09 -24.21 9.72
N SER A 260 8.76 -24.23 9.59
CA SER A 260 7.86 -23.50 10.50
C SER A 260 8.12 -23.87 11.96
N LEU A 261 8.23 -25.16 12.28
CA LEU A 261 8.51 -25.65 13.63
C LEU A 261 9.87 -25.16 14.14
N THR A 262 10.89 -25.20 13.28
CA THR A 262 12.25 -24.74 13.59
C THR A 262 12.25 -23.26 13.97
N TRP A 263 11.52 -22.42 13.23
CA TRP A 263 11.45 -20.97 13.50
C TRP A 263 10.58 -20.65 14.71
N LEU A 264 9.44 -21.32 14.88
CA LEU A 264 8.59 -21.18 16.07
C LEU A 264 9.34 -21.57 17.34
N GLY A 265 10.17 -22.62 17.27
CA GLY A 265 11.08 -23.03 18.35
C GLY A 265 12.06 -21.93 18.79
N LYS A 266 12.43 -21.01 17.90
CA LYS A 266 13.29 -19.84 18.20
C LYS A 266 12.49 -18.60 18.64
N ALA A 267 11.19 -18.57 18.38
CA ALA A 267 10.33 -17.45 18.74
C ALA A 267 10.11 -17.35 20.26
N ARG A 268 9.82 -16.12 20.71
CA ARG A 268 9.30 -15.83 22.05
C ARG A 268 7.86 -15.35 21.89
N ALA A 269 6.92 -16.29 21.92
CA ALA A 269 5.49 -16.04 21.74
C ALA A 269 4.71 -16.61 22.93
N PRO A 270 3.62 -15.96 23.37
CA PRO A 270 2.71 -16.56 24.35
C PRO A 270 2.01 -17.78 23.74
N GLY A 271 1.82 -18.84 24.54
CA GLY A 271 1.19 -20.08 24.06
C GLY A 271 2.03 -20.85 23.04
N LYS A 272 3.34 -20.57 22.95
CA LYS A 272 4.27 -21.22 22.03
C LYS A 272 4.21 -22.75 22.14
N GLU A 273 4.15 -23.30 23.35
CA GLU A 273 4.12 -24.74 23.58
C GLU A 273 2.90 -25.39 22.94
N GLN A 274 1.74 -24.73 23.02
CA GLN A 274 0.50 -25.20 22.37
C GLN A 274 0.61 -25.11 20.85
N LYS A 275 1.13 -24.01 20.31
CA LYS A 275 1.36 -23.86 18.86
C LYS A 275 2.35 -24.90 18.32
N ILE A 276 3.42 -25.18 19.08
CA ILE A 276 4.38 -26.24 18.77
C ILE A 276 3.68 -27.60 18.74
N ALA A 277 2.89 -27.93 19.76
CA ALA A 277 2.19 -29.21 19.82
C ALA A 277 1.22 -29.40 18.63
N GLN A 278 0.48 -28.35 18.25
CA GLN A 278 -0.39 -28.36 17.07
C GLN A 278 0.40 -28.60 15.78
N LEU A 279 1.53 -27.90 15.62
CA LEU A 279 2.36 -28.03 14.43
C LEU A 279 3.04 -29.40 14.35
N GLU A 280 3.50 -29.95 15.48
CA GLU A 280 4.03 -31.32 15.57
C GLU A 280 2.96 -32.36 15.22
N GLN A 281 1.71 -32.16 15.65
CA GLN A 281 0.59 -33.02 15.25
C GLN A 281 0.34 -32.97 13.75
N ARG A 282 0.29 -31.78 13.15
CA ARG A 282 0.14 -31.61 11.69
C ARG A 282 1.30 -32.29 10.93
N ILE A 283 2.54 -32.10 11.39
CA ILE A 283 3.72 -32.76 10.82
C ILE A 283 3.54 -34.29 10.86
N ARG A 284 3.13 -34.87 11.99
CA ARG A 284 2.91 -36.32 12.09
C ARG A 284 1.87 -36.84 11.09
N HIS A 285 0.76 -36.14 10.91
CA HIS A 285 -0.28 -36.54 9.95
C HIS A 285 0.22 -36.46 8.50
N VAL A 286 0.91 -35.37 8.13
CA VAL A 286 1.49 -35.21 6.79
C VAL A 286 2.59 -36.26 6.55
N GLU A 287 3.44 -36.54 7.54
CA GLU A 287 4.47 -37.58 7.47
C GLU A 287 3.87 -38.97 7.24
N ALA A 288 2.81 -39.30 7.97
CA ALA A 288 2.10 -40.56 7.82
C ALA A 288 1.51 -40.70 6.40
N PHE A 289 0.93 -39.62 5.87
CA PHE A 289 0.38 -39.64 4.52
C PHE A 289 1.45 -39.77 3.42
N VAL A 290 2.56 -39.02 3.54
CA VAL A 290 3.70 -39.14 2.62
C VAL A 290 4.29 -40.56 2.67
N ALA A 291 4.38 -41.17 3.86
CA ALA A 291 4.81 -42.55 4.00
C ALA A 291 3.84 -43.53 3.30
N ALA A 292 2.53 -43.35 3.49
CA ALA A 292 1.51 -44.18 2.84
C ALA A 292 1.59 -44.10 1.30
N ARG A 293 1.79 -42.90 0.72
CA ARG A 293 1.96 -42.72 -0.74
C ARG A 293 3.18 -43.49 -1.29
N LYS A 294 4.26 -43.61 -0.52
CA LYS A 294 5.45 -44.36 -0.92
C LYS A 294 5.25 -45.88 -0.85
N MET A 295 4.35 -46.35 0.01
CA MET A 295 4.08 -47.77 0.23
C MET A 295 3.17 -48.41 -0.82
N VAL A 296 2.52 -47.63 -1.70
CA VAL A 296 1.56 -48.11 -2.71
C VAL A 296 2.08 -49.30 -3.54
N LYS A 297 3.38 -49.33 -3.86
CA LYS A 297 3.99 -50.40 -4.65
C LYS A 297 4.69 -51.48 -3.81
N SER A 298 5.16 -51.15 -2.61
CA SER A 298 5.99 -52.05 -1.79
C SER A 298 5.20 -52.80 -0.74
N ASP A 299 4.26 -52.13 -0.07
CA ASP A 299 3.43 -52.71 0.99
C ASP A 299 2.02 -52.09 1.00
N PRO A 300 1.13 -52.56 0.10
CA PRO A 300 -0.20 -51.98 -0.03
C PRO A 300 -1.11 -52.22 1.18
N GLN A 301 -0.91 -53.33 1.92
CA GLN A 301 -1.73 -53.62 3.09
C GLN A 301 -1.43 -52.63 4.22
N GLN A 302 -0.15 -52.34 4.45
CA GLN A 302 0.26 -51.33 5.41
C GLN A 302 -0.16 -49.92 4.97
N MET A 303 -0.15 -49.62 3.66
CA MET A 303 -0.66 -48.35 3.11
C MET A 303 -2.14 -48.14 3.47
N ILE A 304 -3.00 -49.13 3.22
CA ILE A 304 -4.45 -49.03 3.51
C ILE A 304 -4.68 -48.87 5.01
N LYS A 305 -3.98 -49.65 5.83
CA LYS A 305 -4.06 -49.54 7.28
C LYS A 305 -3.69 -48.12 7.74
N THR A 306 -2.57 -47.59 7.25
CA THR A 306 -2.10 -46.24 7.59
C THR A 306 -3.14 -45.18 7.18
N CYS A 307 -3.77 -45.33 6.01
CA CYS A 307 -4.81 -44.40 5.56
C CYS A 307 -6.07 -44.48 6.43
N HIS A 308 -6.48 -45.67 6.88
CA HIS A 308 -7.60 -45.81 7.82
C HIS A 308 -7.29 -45.22 9.18
N ASP A 309 -6.13 -45.55 9.76
CA ASP A 309 -5.67 -45.00 11.04
C ASP A 309 -5.66 -43.46 10.97
N LEU A 310 -5.17 -42.89 9.86
CA LEU A 310 -5.13 -41.46 9.64
C LEU A 310 -6.53 -40.82 9.57
N LEU A 311 -7.52 -41.49 8.96
CA LEU A 311 -8.89 -41.00 8.87
C LEU A 311 -9.69 -41.07 10.19
N GLU A 312 -9.16 -41.75 11.20
CA GLU A 312 -9.70 -41.84 12.56
C GLU A 312 -9.05 -40.85 13.54
N GLU A 313 -7.87 -40.31 13.19
CA GLU A 313 -7.17 -39.31 13.99
C GLU A 313 -7.98 -38.00 14.09
N ALA A 314 -7.97 -37.40 15.29
CA ALA A 314 -8.59 -36.11 15.51
C ALA A 314 -7.81 -35.01 14.78
N ASP A 315 -8.54 -34.01 14.25
CA ASP A 315 -7.99 -32.84 13.56
C ASP A 315 -7.15 -33.17 12.30
N VAL A 316 -7.27 -34.38 11.74
CA VAL A 316 -6.56 -34.78 10.51
C VAL A 316 -6.86 -33.83 9.34
N GLU A 317 -8.09 -33.31 9.28
CA GLU A 317 -8.55 -32.36 8.25
C GLU A 317 -7.83 -31.00 8.31
N ALA A 318 -7.24 -30.64 9.45
CA ALA A 318 -6.40 -29.45 9.59
C ALA A 318 -4.97 -29.66 9.07
N ALA A 319 -4.57 -30.91 8.84
CA ALA A 319 -3.22 -31.28 8.40
C ALA A 319 -3.16 -31.72 6.94
N ILE A 320 -4.18 -32.42 6.45
CA ILE A 320 -4.24 -32.97 5.09
C ILE A 320 -5.65 -32.89 4.53
N ARG A 321 -5.77 -32.95 3.20
CA ARG A 321 -7.08 -33.10 2.56
C ARG A 321 -7.51 -34.56 2.65
N VAL A 322 -8.51 -34.84 3.49
CA VAL A 322 -9.06 -36.20 3.65
C VAL A 322 -9.52 -36.81 2.32
N GLY A 323 -9.94 -35.99 1.35
CA GLY A 323 -10.25 -36.46 0.00
C GLY A 323 -9.08 -37.10 -0.72
N ASP A 324 -7.84 -36.59 -0.54
CA ASP A 324 -6.64 -37.18 -1.14
C ASP A 324 -6.30 -38.54 -0.49
N VAL A 325 -6.60 -38.72 0.79
CA VAL A 325 -6.43 -40.01 1.50
C VAL A 325 -7.38 -41.06 0.94
N TYR A 326 -8.64 -40.70 0.73
CA TYR A 326 -9.59 -41.58 0.07
C TYR A 326 -9.20 -41.86 -1.39
N ALA A 327 -8.77 -40.84 -2.13
CA ALA A 327 -8.34 -41.00 -3.52
C ALA A 327 -7.23 -42.04 -3.65
N LEU A 328 -6.21 -41.97 -2.78
CA LEU A 328 -5.11 -42.94 -2.76
C LEU A 328 -5.61 -44.39 -2.60
N MET A 329 -6.55 -44.61 -1.69
CA MET A 329 -7.13 -45.95 -1.47
C MET A 329 -8.03 -46.39 -2.64
N VAL A 330 -8.85 -45.49 -3.19
CA VAL A 330 -9.76 -45.78 -4.31
C VAL A 330 -8.96 -46.14 -5.57
N GLU A 331 -7.95 -45.35 -5.92
CA GLU A 331 -7.07 -45.61 -7.07
C GLU A 331 -6.36 -46.95 -6.92
N TRP A 332 -5.89 -47.28 -5.72
CA TRP A 332 -5.29 -48.57 -5.46
C TRP A 332 -6.29 -49.72 -5.62
N CYS A 333 -7.46 -49.65 -4.99
CA CYS A 333 -8.50 -50.69 -5.12
C CYS A 333 -8.94 -50.89 -6.57
N TYR A 334 -9.08 -49.78 -7.32
CA TYR A 334 -9.39 -49.81 -8.75
C TYR A 334 -8.29 -50.52 -9.55
N SER A 335 -7.01 -50.24 -9.26
CA SER A 335 -5.87 -50.91 -9.90
C SER A 335 -5.84 -52.42 -9.66
N GLN A 336 -6.36 -52.88 -8.50
CA GLN A 336 -6.46 -54.28 -8.13
C GLN A 336 -7.79 -54.94 -8.57
N GLN A 337 -8.62 -54.24 -9.35
CA GLN A 337 -9.97 -54.66 -9.76
C GLN A 337 -10.92 -54.96 -8.59
N GLN A 338 -10.65 -54.41 -7.40
CA GLN A 338 -11.49 -54.55 -6.21
C GLN A 338 -12.61 -53.50 -6.22
N MET A 339 -13.51 -53.61 -7.20
CA MET A 339 -14.54 -52.59 -7.48
C MET A 339 -15.51 -52.37 -6.31
N GLU A 340 -15.87 -53.42 -5.57
CA GLU A 340 -16.75 -53.32 -4.40
C GLU A 340 -16.12 -52.48 -3.27
N GLN A 341 -14.83 -52.66 -3.02
CA GLN A 341 -14.11 -51.89 -2.00
C GLN A 341 -13.95 -50.44 -2.43
N ALA A 342 -13.60 -50.21 -3.71
CA ALA A 342 -13.51 -48.87 -4.27
C ALA A 342 -14.85 -48.12 -4.17
N TYR A 343 -15.96 -48.79 -4.50
CA TYR A 343 -17.31 -48.24 -4.35
C TYR A 343 -17.63 -47.84 -2.90
N ASN A 344 -17.35 -48.73 -1.94
CA ASN A 344 -17.58 -48.46 -0.52
C ASN A 344 -16.76 -47.26 0.00
N LEU A 345 -15.53 -47.07 -0.50
CA LEU A 345 -14.71 -45.90 -0.17
C LEU A 345 -15.29 -44.62 -0.75
N ILE A 346 -15.78 -44.63 -1.99
CA ILE A 346 -16.44 -43.47 -2.61
C ILE A 346 -17.72 -43.10 -1.84
N GLU A 347 -18.53 -44.08 -1.44
CA GLU A 347 -19.72 -43.81 -0.63
C GLU A 347 -19.37 -43.24 0.75
N LYS A 348 -18.23 -43.64 1.35
CA LYS A 348 -17.71 -43.01 2.58
C LYS A 348 -17.29 -41.55 2.35
N MET A 349 -16.67 -41.22 1.21
CA MET A 349 -16.37 -39.84 0.83
C MET A 349 -17.66 -39.01 0.75
N ARG A 350 -18.69 -39.55 0.08
CA ARG A 350 -19.99 -38.89 -0.09
C ARG A 350 -20.72 -38.72 1.24
N ALA A 351 -20.67 -39.71 2.14
CA ALA A 351 -21.25 -39.62 3.47
C ALA A 351 -20.60 -38.51 4.32
N ARG A 352 -19.32 -38.20 4.07
CA ARG A 352 -18.60 -37.05 4.65
C ARG A 352 -18.78 -35.75 3.87
N SER A 353 -19.69 -35.70 2.88
CA SER A 353 -19.93 -34.54 2.01
C SER A 353 -18.68 -34.07 1.23
N ILE A 354 -17.75 -34.99 0.94
CA ILE A 354 -16.57 -34.70 0.13
C ILE A 354 -16.99 -34.71 -1.35
N ILE A 355 -16.75 -33.59 -2.04
CA ILE A 355 -16.95 -33.46 -3.50
C ILE A 355 -15.92 -34.37 -4.20
N LEU A 356 -16.34 -35.21 -5.14
CA LEU A 356 -15.48 -36.23 -5.74
C LEU A 356 -14.59 -35.68 -6.86
N SER A 357 -15.11 -34.77 -7.68
CA SER A 357 -14.43 -34.29 -8.90
C SER A 357 -13.02 -33.70 -8.70
N PRO A 358 -12.68 -33.04 -7.58
CA PRO A 358 -11.30 -32.61 -7.36
C PRO A 358 -10.36 -33.79 -7.13
N TYR A 359 -10.84 -34.90 -6.57
CA TYR A 359 -9.98 -35.97 -6.04
C TYR A 359 -9.90 -37.21 -6.94
N LEU A 360 -10.96 -37.50 -7.70
CA LEU A 360 -11.09 -38.74 -8.46
C LEU A 360 -11.35 -38.47 -9.94
N ASP A 361 -10.75 -39.29 -10.79
CA ASP A 361 -11.05 -39.31 -12.22
C ASP A 361 -12.50 -39.75 -12.52
N GLN A 362 -13.18 -39.02 -13.40
CA GLN A 362 -14.60 -39.24 -13.70
C GLN A 362 -14.85 -40.57 -14.41
N GLU A 363 -13.93 -41.02 -15.28
CA GLU A 363 -14.06 -42.29 -15.98
C GLU A 363 -13.87 -43.46 -15.00
N MET A 364 -12.91 -43.34 -14.08
CA MET A 364 -12.71 -44.30 -12.98
C MET A 364 -13.96 -44.42 -12.11
N VAL A 365 -14.55 -43.30 -11.68
CA VAL A 365 -15.78 -43.31 -10.88
C VAL A 365 -16.93 -43.97 -11.67
N ALA A 366 -17.13 -43.58 -12.93
CA ALA A 366 -18.16 -44.17 -13.77
C ALA A 366 -18.00 -45.69 -13.92
N ALA A 367 -16.77 -46.17 -14.15
CA ALA A 367 -16.48 -47.60 -14.25
C ALA A 367 -16.83 -48.37 -12.97
N ILE A 368 -16.51 -47.81 -11.79
CA ILE A 368 -16.83 -48.42 -10.49
C ILE A 368 -18.35 -48.53 -10.30
N TYR A 369 -19.11 -47.45 -10.53
CA TYR A 369 -20.57 -47.45 -10.38
C TYR A 369 -21.28 -48.37 -11.37
N ASN A 370 -20.84 -48.37 -12.64
CA ASN A 370 -21.38 -49.26 -13.67
C ASN A 370 -21.18 -50.73 -13.30
N THR A 371 -20.01 -51.09 -12.75
CA THR A 371 -19.74 -52.47 -12.32
C THR A 371 -20.65 -52.90 -11.16
N MET A 372 -21.01 -51.98 -10.27
CA MET A 372 -21.93 -52.24 -9.16
C MET A 372 -23.41 -52.17 -9.57
N GLY A 373 -23.73 -51.81 -10.83
CA GLY A 373 -25.11 -51.63 -11.30
C GLY A 373 -25.82 -50.43 -10.67
N MET A 374 -25.06 -49.46 -10.16
CA MET A 374 -25.58 -48.28 -9.46
C MET A 374 -25.53 -47.04 -10.36
N PRO A 375 -26.48 -46.09 -10.22
CA PRO A 375 -26.41 -44.83 -10.95
C PRO A 375 -25.19 -44.03 -10.50
N ILE A 376 -24.45 -43.48 -11.46
CA ILE A 376 -23.23 -42.69 -11.20
C ILE A 376 -23.58 -41.55 -10.23
N ALA A 377 -22.85 -41.48 -9.11
CA ALA A 377 -23.01 -40.38 -8.18
C ALA A 377 -22.60 -39.06 -8.85
N GLN A 378 -23.48 -38.07 -8.79
CA GLN A 378 -23.18 -36.70 -9.18
C GLN A 378 -22.77 -35.91 -7.94
N ASP A 379 -21.78 -35.03 -8.10
CA ASP A 379 -21.45 -34.06 -7.07
C ASP A 379 -22.66 -33.17 -6.77
N PRO A 380 -22.86 -32.74 -5.51
CA PRO A 380 -23.94 -31.82 -5.18
C PRO A 380 -23.85 -30.57 -6.05
N GLN A 381 -24.89 -30.25 -6.82
CA GLN A 381 -24.91 -28.99 -7.57
C GLN A 381 -24.97 -27.82 -6.58
N PRO A 382 -24.15 -26.76 -6.76
CA PRO A 382 -24.32 -25.56 -5.99
C PRO A 382 -25.76 -25.03 -6.17
N PRO A 383 -26.38 -24.45 -5.13
CA PRO A 383 -27.71 -23.89 -5.25
C PRO A 383 -27.73 -22.89 -6.44
N PRO A 384 -28.80 -22.87 -7.26
CA PRO A 384 -28.88 -21.92 -8.36
C PRO A 384 -28.72 -20.51 -7.81
N MET A 385 -27.70 -19.79 -8.31
CA MET A 385 -27.46 -18.42 -7.89
C MET A 385 -28.71 -17.59 -8.19
N PRO A 386 -29.22 -16.79 -7.23
CA PRO A 386 -30.26 -15.82 -7.54
C PRO A 386 -29.73 -14.86 -8.60
N ASP A 387 -30.49 -14.70 -9.68
CA ASP A 387 -30.24 -13.72 -10.72
C ASP A 387 -30.25 -12.33 -10.07
N GLY A 388 -29.07 -11.72 -9.96
CA GLY A 388 -28.85 -10.55 -9.10
C GLY A 388 -27.59 -9.80 -9.53
N SER A 389 -27.80 -8.87 -10.46
CA SER A 389 -26.92 -7.77 -10.86
C SER A 389 -25.72 -7.50 -9.96
N VAL A 390 -24.53 -7.57 -10.57
CA VAL A 390 -23.25 -7.07 -10.07
C VAL A 390 -23.39 -5.61 -9.64
N SER A 391 -23.19 -5.32 -8.35
CA SER A 391 -22.63 -4.04 -7.91
C SER A 391 -21.25 -4.33 -7.30
N HIS A 392 -20.21 -3.96 -8.04
CA HIS A 392 -18.87 -3.78 -7.49
C HIS A 392 -18.92 -2.57 -6.56
N ASP A 393 -19.21 -2.78 -5.28
CA ASP A 393 -18.87 -1.79 -4.26
C ASP A 393 -17.45 -2.08 -3.80
N HIS A 394 -16.54 -1.20 -4.23
CA HIS A 394 -15.21 -1.07 -3.66
C HIS A 394 -15.34 -0.81 -2.16
N ILE A 395 -14.90 -1.78 -1.36
CA ILE A 395 -14.65 -1.58 0.06
C ILE A 395 -13.33 -0.80 0.15
N GLU A 396 -13.41 0.52 0.24
CA GLU A 396 -12.35 1.32 0.84
C GLU A 396 -12.32 0.99 2.33
N GLU A 397 -11.34 0.19 2.77
CA GLU A 397 -11.02 0.09 4.19
C GLU A 397 -10.36 1.40 4.63
N ASP A 398 -11.14 2.20 5.35
CA ASP A 398 -10.65 3.24 6.25
C ASP A 398 -9.70 2.60 7.26
N ILE A 399 -8.40 2.75 7.00
CA ILE A 399 -7.38 2.59 8.04
C ILE A 399 -7.24 3.97 8.70
N ASP A 400 -7.90 4.11 9.85
CA ASP A 400 -7.62 5.15 10.83
C ASP A 400 -6.13 5.05 11.23
N ASP A 401 -5.34 6.04 10.81
CA ASP A 401 -4.00 6.33 11.34
C ASP A 401 -4.17 7.44 12.41
N ASP A 402 -4.25 7.04 13.69
CA ASP A 402 -3.78 7.87 14.81
C ASP A 402 -2.25 7.71 14.98
#